data_AF-A0A6U2B958-F1
#
_entry.id   AF-A0A6U2B958-F1
#
_cell.length_a   1.000
_cell.length_b   1.000
_cell.length_c   1.000
_cell.angle_alpha   90.00
_cell.angle_beta   90.00
_cell.angle_gamma   90.00
#
_symmetry.space_group_name_H-M   'P 1'
#
loop_
_entity.id
_entity.type
_entity.pdbx_description
1 polymer ?
#
loop_
_entity_poly.entity_id
_entity_poly.type
_entity_poly.pdbx_seq_one_letter_code
_entity_poly.pdbx_strand_id
1 'polypeptide(L)'
;MDAPNSAGVSNLFDKEVFAWLHTTWAEYEQTKNVWGVVLVSGLVKEMFAMMTTIMSRGVQYDRFACEAVLSEILVKSKSDGLLQRASSVVRSYRTGEAPLMYLANATEVMHLGYRLKRLIDPRFVINLKDIFYEKTISNHIRLLAFTNLNSKRLNVMLLKYVDEIMEHGMENAMHDVSSLETLFAAAGDNEISAFPVPKGGISAVIVNFMNGIYMDERGERMDYKRKQFLGTIC
;
A
#
# COMPACT_ATOMS: atom_id res chain seq x y z
N MET A 1 -46.42 1.51 -0.60
CA MET A 1 -45.55 2.05 -1.66
C MET A 1 -44.19 1.44 -1.43
N ASP A 2 -43.92 0.38 -2.17
CA ASP A 2 -42.68 -0.38 -2.10
C ASP A 2 -41.54 0.44 -2.69
N ALA A 3 -40.40 0.46 -2.00
CA ALA A 3 -39.20 1.13 -2.46
C ALA A 3 -38.75 0.54 -3.81
N PRO A 4 -38.37 1.36 -4.81
CA PRO A 4 -37.95 0.87 -6.10
C PRO A 4 -36.60 0.13 -5.97
N ASN A 5 -36.58 -1.14 -6.39
CA ASN A 5 -35.46 -1.97 -6.83
C ASN A 5 -34.05 -1.50 -6.42
N SER A 6 -33.55 -2.01 -5.30
CA SER A 6 -32.13 -1.96 -4.90
C SER A 6 -31.22 -2.88 -5.72
N ALA A 7 -31.61 -3.26 -6.95
CA ALA A 7 -30.85 -4.14 -7.84
C ALA A 7 -29.62 -3.45 -8.47
N GLY A 8 -29.39 -2.15 -8.19
CA GLY A 8 -28.48 -1.31 -8.97
C GLY A 8 -26.97 -1.48 -8.76
N VAL A 9 -26.52 -2.24 -7.75
CA VAL A 9 -25.07 -2.38 -7.44
C VAL A 9 -24.61 -3.85 -7.41
N SER A 10 -25.53 -4.81 -7.27
CA SER A 10 -25.18 -6.24 -7.13
C SER A 10 -24.42 -6.78 -8.34
N ASN A 11 -24.77 -6.33 -9.56
CA ASN A 11 -24.13 -6.82 -10.78
C ASN A 11 -22.68 -6.31 -10.96
N LEU A 12 -22.27 -5.29 -10.21
CA LEU A 12 -20.89 -4.79 -10.25
C LEU A 12 -19.94 -5.73 -9.51
N PHE A 13 -20.44 -6.47 -8.51
CA PHE A 13 -19.65 -7.38 -7.69
C PHE A 13 -19.83 -8.83 -8.15
N ASP A 14 -19.74 -9.04 -9.46
CA ASP A 14 -19.78 -10.36 -10.06
C ASP A 14 -18.36 -10.84 -10.41
N LYS A 15 -18.10 -12.14 -10.27
CA LYS A 15 -16.82 -12.78 -10.64
C LYS A 15 -16.45 -12.52 -12.11
N GLU A 16 -17.43 -12.46 -13.01
CA GLU A 16 -17.19 -12.17 -14.42
C GLU A 16 -16.68 -10.73 -14.62
N VAL A 17 -17.18 -9.78 -13.82
CA VAL A 17 -16.69 -8.40 -13.84
C VAL A 17 -15.24 -8.35 -13.36
N PHE A 18 -14.88 -9.07 -12.30
CA PHE A 18 -13.49 -9.13 -11.84
C PHE A 18 -12.55 -9.82 -12.84
N ALA A 19 -13.01 -10.87 -13.53
CA ALA A 19 -12.25 -11.51 -14.59
C ALA A 19 -12.02 -10.56 -15.78
N TRP A 20 -13.05 -9.80 -16.17
CA TRP A 20 -12.93 -8.76 -17.19
C TRP A 20 -11.94 -7.67 -16.76
N LEU A 21 -12.06 -7.12 -15.55
CA LEU A 21 -11.14 -6.11 -15.02
C LEU A 21 -9.68 -6.59 -15.01
N HIS A 22 -9.44 -7.85 -14.63
CA HIS A 22 -8.11 -8.42 -14.66
C HIS A 22 -7.54 -8.48 -16.09
N THR A 23 -8.37 -8.89 -17.06
CA THR A 23 -7.97 -9.03 -18.46
C THR A 23 -7.74 -7.67 -19.10
N THR A 24 -8.64 -6.72 -18.89
CA THR A 24 -8.53 -5.33 -19.37
C THR A 24 -7.33 -4.61 -18.77
N TRP A 25 -7.03 -4.84 -17.49
CA TRP A 25 -5.81 -4.31 -16.88
C TRP A 25 -4.57 -4.87 -17.58
N ALA A 26 -4.49 -6.18 -17.80
CA ALA A 26 -3.38 -6.80 -18.52
C ALA A 26 -3.20 -6.22 -19.94
N GLU A 27 -4.30 -6.05 -20.67
CA GLU A 27 -4.31 -5.49 -22.02
C GLU A 27 -3.79 -4.05 -22.04
N TYR A 28 -4.23 -3.21 -21.10
CA TYR A 28 -3.75 -1.82 -21.01
C TYR A 28 -2.26 -1.73 -20.66
N GLU A 29 -1.73 -2.64 -19.85
CA GLU A 29 -0.28 -2.72 -19.62
C GLU A 29 0.47 -3.12 -20.90
N GLN A 30 -0.01 -4.15 -21.61
CA GLN A 30 0.63 -4.63 -22.84
C GLN A 30 0.62 -3.57 -23.94
N THR A 31 -0.48 -2.84 -24.08
CA THR A 31 -0.65 -1.76 -25.07
C THR A 31 -0.05 -0.43 -24.62
N LYS A 32 0.55 -0.37 -23.42
CA LYS A 32 1.08 0.86 -22.80
C LYS A 32 0.03 1.99 -22.72
N ASN A 33 -1.23 1.64 -22.55
CA ASN A 33 -2.32 2.59 -22.39
C ASN A 33 -2.31 3.16 -20.96
N VAL A 34 -1.58 4.26 -20.79
CA VAL A 34 -1.39 4.94 -19.50
C VAL A 34 -2.72 5.33 -18.83
N TRP A 35 -3.65 5.91 -19.58
CA TRP A 35 -4.95 6.30 -19.04
C TRP A 35 -5.79 5.08 -18.67
N GLY A 36 -5.76 4.04 -19.52
CA GLY A 36 -6.42 2.78 -19.28
C GLY A 36 -6.00 2.13 -17.97
N VAL A 37 -4.68 2.00 -17.72
CA VAL A 37 -4.17 1.40 -16.47
C VAL A 37 -4.55 2.20 -15.23
N VAL A 38 -4.59 3.53 -15.31
CA VAL A 38 -5.04 4.38 -14.18
C VAL A 38 -6.54 4.17 -13.90
N LEU A 39 -7.38 4.13 -14.94
CA LEU A 39 -8.82 3.96 -14.78
C LEU A 39 -9.19 2.59 -14.23
N VAL A 40 -8.65 1.51 -14.81
CA VAL A 40 -8.97 0.14 -14.38
C VAL A 40 -8.44 -0.14 -12.97
N SER A 41 -7.22 0.28 -12.64
CA SER A 41 -6.68 0.12 -11.29
C SER A 41 -7.45 0.96 -10.27
N GLY A 42 -7.89 2.16 -10.65
CA GLY A 42 -8.73 3.02 -9.81
C GLY A 42 -10.10 2.40 -9.52
N LEU A 43 -10.71 1.77 -10.52
CA LEU A 43 -11.98 1.06 -10.36
C LEU A 43 -11.83 -0.17 -9.44
N VAL A 44 -10.83 -1.02 -9.68
CA VAL A 44 -10.54 -2.19 -8.82
C VAL A 44 -10.30 -1.76 -7.38
N LYS A 45 -9.55 -0.68 -7.17
CA LYS A 45 -9.31 -0.08 -5.86
C LYS A 45 -10.63 0.26 -5.15
N GLU A 46 -11.50 1.04 -5.78
CA GLU A 46 -12.73 1.49 -5.13
C GLU A 46 -13.69 0.32 -4.89
N MET A 47 -13.72 -0.68 -5.77
CA MET A 47 -14.46 -1.92 -5.54
C MET A 47 -13.94 -2.66 -4.30
N PHE A 48 -12.62 -2.83 -4.16
CA PHE A 48 -12.03 -3.46 -2.97
C PHE A 48 -12.29 -2.65 -1.70
N ALA A 49 -12.27 -1.32 -1.78
CA ALA A 49 -12.58 -0.46 -0.65
C ALA A 49 -14.05 -0.59 -0.21
N MET A 50 -14.97 -0.66 -1.17
CA MET A 50 -16.39 -0.88 -0.92
C MET A 50 -16.63 -2.26 -0.29
N MET A 51 -16.05 -3.32 -0.87
CA MET A 51 -16.14 -4.68 -0.32
C MET A 51 -15.56 -4.76 1.10
N THR A 52 -14.46 -4.07 1.38
CA THR A 52 -13.87 -3.98 2.73
C THR A 52 -14.84 -3.35 3.72
N THR A 53 -15.56 -2.31 3.27
CA THR A 53 -16.57 -1.62 4.07
C THR A 53 -17.77 -2.53 4.35
N ILE A 54 -18.27 -3.25 3.34
CA ILE A 54 -19.35 -4.23 3.48
C ILE A 54 -18.96 -5.33 4.45
N MET A 55 -17.79 -5.96 4.28
CA MET A 55 -17.29 -7.00 5.18
C MET A 55 -17.17 -6.51 6.62
N SER A 56 -16.73 -5.26 6.82
CA SER A 56 -16.50 -4.71 8.17
C SER A 56 -17.79 -4.22 8.85
N ARG A 57 -18.74 -3.65 8.11
CA ARG A 57 -19.86 -2.86 8.66
C ARG A 57 -21.23 -3.15 8.03
N GLY A 58 -21.28 -3.92 6.95
CA GLY A 58 -22.53 -4.27 6.26
C GLY A 58 -23.43 -5.18 7.09
N VAL A 59 -24.68 -5.30 6.65
CA VAL A 59 -25.64 -6.27 7.22
C VAL A 59 -25.24 -7.70 6.85
N GLN A 60 -25.81 -8.68 7.56
CA GLN A 60 -25.40 -10.09 7.42
C GLN A 60 -25.53 -10.62 5.98
N TYR A 61 -26.63 -10.30 5.29
CA TYR A 61 -26.84 -10.76 3.91
C TYR A 61 -25.81 -10.17 2.94
N ASP A 62 -25.51 -8.88 3.05
CA ASP A 62 -24.51 -8.21 2.22
C ASP A 62 -23.11 -8.76 2.49
N ARG A 63 -22.77 -9.02 3.76
CA ARG A 63 -21.51 -9.67 4.13
C ARG A 63 -21.38 -11.05 3.53
N PHE A 64 -22.43 -11.87 3.64
CA PHE A 64 -22.43 -13.22 3.07
C PHE A 64 -22.25 -13.20 1.55
N ALA A 65 -22.97 -12.32 0.84
CA ALA A 65 -22.84 -12.16 -0.60
C ALA A 65 -21.42 -11.69 -0.99
N CYS A 66 -20.89 -10.70 -0.26
CA CYS A 66 -19.54 -10.18 -0.47
C CYS A 66 -18.47 -11.26 -0.23
N GLU A 67 -18.60 -12.03 0.86
CA GLU A 67 -17.70 -13.13 1.20
C GLU A 67 -17.71 -14.23 0.12
N ALA A 68 -18.88 -14.57 -0.42
CA ALA A 68 -19.01 -15.55 -1.50
C ALA A 68 -18.27 -15.11 -2.77
N VAL A 69 -18.45 -13.84 -3.18
CA VAL A 69 -17.75 -13.26 -4.33
C VAL A 69 -16.25 -13.23 -4.08
N LEU A 70 -15.82 -12.72 -2.92
CA LEU A 70 -14.40 -12.60 -2.58
C LEU A 70 -13.70 -13.96 -2.49
N SER A 71 -14.39 -14.98 -1.97
CA SER A 71 -13.88 -16.35 -1.93
C SER A 71 -13.59 -16.89 -3.33
N GLU A 72 -14.44 -16.56 -4.30
CA GLU A 72 -14.22 -16.93 -5.69
C GLU A 72 -13.00 -16.22 -6.28
N ILE A 73 -12.87 -14.91 -6.07
CA ILE A 73 -11.83 -14.09 -6.71
C ILE A 73 -10.46 -14.11 -6.02
N LEU A 74 -10.39 -14.30 -4.69
CA LEU A 74 -9.15 -14.22 -3.89
C LEU A 74 -8.68 -15.56 -3.28
N VAL A 75 -9.50 -16.62 -3.33
CA VAL A 75 -9.17 -17.91 -2.70
C VAL A 75 -9.25 -19.07 -3.70
N LYS A 76 -10.38 -19.22 -4.39
CA LYS A 76 -10.62 -20.35 -5.31
C LYS A 76 -9.99 -20.16 -6.67
N SER A 77 -9.96 -18.92 -7.16
CA SER A 77 -9.27 -18.57 -8.39
C SER A 77 -7.80 -19.02 -8.31
N LYS A 78 -7.37 -19.87 -9.25
CA LYS A 78 -5.95 -20.27 -9.39
C LYS A 78 -5.02 -19.09 -9.67
N SER A 79 -5.58 -17.93 -10.00
CA SER A 79 -4.86 -16.67 -10.08
C SER A 79 -5.41 -15.72 -9.02
N ASP A 80 -4.62 -15.36 -8.03
CA ASP A 80 -4.81 -14.11 -7.28
C ASP A 80 -4.55 -12.92 -8.25
N GLY A 81 -5.14 -12.90 -9.44
CA GLY A 81 -4.62 -12.19 -10.61
C GLY A 81 -4.55 -10.68 -10.40
N LEU A 82 -5.60 -10.11 -9.79
CA LEU A 82 -5.64 -8.68 -9.46
C LEU A 82 -4.66 -8.33 -8.33
N LEU A 83 -4.60 -9.14 -7.27
CA LEU A 83 -3.72 -8.90 -6.14
C LEU A 83 -2.25 -9.10 -6.52
N GLN A 84 -1.91 -10.19 -7.20
CA GLN A 84 -0.59 -10.47 -7.76
C GLN A 84 -0.16 -9.39 -8.76
N ARG A 85 -1.06 -8.93 -9.63
CA ARG A 85 -0.78 -7.83 -10.55
C ARG A 85 -0.48 -6.55 -9.80
N ALA A 86 -1.31 -6.16 -8.83
CA ALA A 86 -1.07 -5.00 -7.99
C ALA A 86 0.29 -5.10 -7.26
N SER A 87 0.59 -6.23 -6.62
CA SER A 87 1.89 -6.48 -5.98
C SER A 87 3.06 -6.39 -6.98
N SER A 88 2.90 -6.95 -8.18
CA SER A 88 3.92 -6.91 -9.25
C SER A 88 4.17 -5.48 -9.72
N VAL A 89 3.11 -4.69 -9.91
CA VAL A 89 3.19 -3.29 -10.28
C VAL A 89 3.94 -2.51 -9.22
N VAL A 90 3.55 -2.62 -7.95
CA VAL A 90 4.23 -1.93 -6.85
C VAL A 90 5.70 -2.33 -6.76
N ARG A 91 6.04 -3.60 -7.02
CA ARG A 91 7.41 -4.10 -6.99
C ARG A 91 8.26 -3.66 -8.19
N SER A 92 7.66 -3.51 -9.36
CA SER A 92 8.39 -3.22 -10.61
C SER A 92 8.31 -1.76 -11.06
N TYR A 93 7.46 -0.94 -10.42
CA TYR A 93 7.21 0.44 -10.82
C TYR A 93 8.49 1.28 -10.88
N ARG A 94 8.62 2.03 -11.98
CA ARG A 94 9.71 2.95 -12.28
C ARG A 94 9.16 4.34 -12.62
N THR A 95 9.86 5.36 -12.14
CA THR A 95 9.51 6.76 -12.46
C THR A 95 9.60 6.97 -13.96
N GLY A 96 8.61 7.65 -14.55
CA GLY A 96 8.60 8.00 -15.97
C GLY A 96 7.99 6.92 -16.88
N GLU A 97 7.81 5.69 -16.42
CA GLU A 97 7.14 4.63 -17.19
C GLU A 97 5.61 4.66 -17.04
N ALA A 98 5.12 5.10 -15.88
CA ALA A 98 3.71 5.31 -15.62
C ALA A 98 3.48 6.48 -14.63
N PRO A 99 2.25 7.03 -14.54
CA PRO A 99 1.91 8.07 -13.58
C PRO A 99 1.91 7.55 -12.14
N LEU A 100 2.23 8.42 -11.17
CA LEU A 100 2.18 8.08 -9.74
C LEU A 100 0.78 7.66 -9.28
N MET A 101 -0.28 8.16 -9.94
CA MET A 101 -1.66 7.73 -9.70
C MET A 101 -1.84 6.22 -9.90
N TYR A 102 -1.13 5.64 -10.88
CA TYR A 102 -1.17 4.20 -11.12
C TYR A 102 -0.52 3.42 -9.97
N LEU A 103 0.64 3.89 -9.49
CA LEU A 103 1.28 3.32 -8.30
C LEU A 103 0.38 3.42 -7.07
N ALA A 104 -0.21 4.60 -6.82
CA ALA A 104 -1.13 4.82 -5.71
C ALA A 104 -2.32 3.85 -5.74
N ASN A 105 -2.95 3.68 -6.91
CA ASN A 105 -4.04 2.73 -7.08
C ASN A 105 -3.60 1.29 -6.82
N ALA A 106 -2.48 0.85 -7.41
CA ALA A 106 -1.94 -0.50 -7.20
C ALA A 106 -1.59 -0.76 -5.73
N THR A 107 -1.00 0.22 -5.04
CA THR A 107 -0.71 0.14 -3.61
C THR A 107 -1.99 -0.04 -2.77
N GLU A 108 -3.03 0.74 -3.03
CA GLU A 108 -4.32 0.57 -2.32
C GLU A 108 -4.97 -0.79 -2.64
N VAL A 109 -4.97 -1.24 -3.91
CA VAL A 109 -5.48 -2.57 -4.30
C VAL A 109 -4.73 -3.67 -3.55
N MET A 110 -3.41 -3.57 -3.45
CA MET A 110 -2.58 -4.55 -2.75
C MET A 110 -2.96 -4.66 -1.27
N HIS A 111 -2.99 -3.53 -0.56
CA HIS A 111 -3.31 -3.50 0.88
C HIS A 111 -4.76 -3.90 1.17
N LEU A 112 -5.72 -3.40 0.39
CA LEU A 112 -7.13 -3.77 0.53
C LEU A 112 -7.34 -5.26 0.19
N GLY A 113 -6.69 -5.77 -0.85
CA GLY A 113 -6.78 -7.18 -1.23
C GLY A 113 -6.26 -8.11 -0.15
N TYR A 114 -5.10 -7.80 0.46
CA TYR A 114 -4.60 -8.58 1.59
C TYR A 114 -5.52 -8.51 2.81
N ARG A 115 -6.09 -7.34 3.11
CA ARG A 115 -7.06 -7.18 4.19
C ARG A 115 -8.31 -8.01 3.94
N LEU A 116 -8.87 -7.97 2.73
CA LEU A 116 -10.02 -8.77 2.33
C LEU A 116 -9.73 -10.27 2.46
N LYS A 117 -8.56 -10.71 1.97
CA LYS A 117 -8.13 -12.11 2.08
C LYS A 117 -8.06 -12.59 3.54
N ARG A 118 -7.52 -11.76 4.45
CA ARG A 118 -7.53 -12.04 5.90
C ARG A 118 -8.93 -12.09 6.52
N LEU A 119 -9.89 -11.32 6.01
CA LEU A 119 -11.27 -11.33 6.51
C LEU A 119 -12.03 -12.61 6.12
N ILE A 120 -11.68 -13.21 4.98
CA ILE A 120 -12.35 -14.43 4.45
C ILE A 120 -11.62 -15.70 4.93
N ASP A 121 -10.29 -15.65 4.96
CA ASP A 121 -9.45 -16.73 5.48
C ASP A 121 -8.63 -16.20 6.66
N PRO A 122 -9.10 -16.41 7.91
CA PRO A 122 -8.39 -15.98 9.11
C PRO A 122 -7.01 -16.64 9.28
N ARG A 123 -6.73 -17.75 8.57
CA ARG A 123 -5.43 -18.44 8.62
C ARG A 123 -4.46 -17.88 7.58
N PHE A 124 -4.91 -16.98 6.72
CA PHE A 124 -4.07 -16.37 5.71
C PHE A 124 -3.00 -15.48 6.36
N VAL A 125 -1.75 -15.94 6.25
CA VAL A 125 -0.56 -15.18 6.65
C VAL A 125 0.07 -14.61 5.39
N ILE A 126 0.23 -13.29 5.35
CA ILE A 126 0.95 -12.65 4.26
C ILE A 126 2.43 -12.97 4.41
N ASN A 127 3.06 -13.42 3.32
CA ASN A 127 4.50 -13.61 3.29
C ASN A 127 5.18 -12.23 3.39
N LEU A 128 5.86 -11.98 4.50
CA LEU A 128 6.54 -10.70 4.75
C LEU A 128 7.58 -10.37 3.67
N LYS A 129 8.21 -11.38 3.06
CA LYS A 129 9.16 -11.17 1.96
C LYS A 129 8.50 -10.60 0.70
N ASP A 130 7.20 -10.83 0.52
CA ASP A 130 6.47 -10.32 -0.63
C ASP A 130 6.07 -8.85 -0.49
N ILE A 131 5.83 -8.43 0.75
CA ILE A 131 5.46 -7.06 1.11
C ILE A 131 6.71 -6.20 1.37
N PHE A 132 7.65 -6.65 2.20
CA PHE A 132 8.84 -5.88 2.59
C PHE A 132 10.03 -6.05 1.65
N TYR A 133 9.76 -6.16 0.35
CA TYR A 133 10.82 -6.09 -0.66
C TYR A 133 11.30 -4.65 -0.81
N GLU A 134 12.62 -4.43 -0.97
CA GLU A 134 13.25 -3.09 -1.00
C GLU A 134 12.54 -2.13 -1.97
N LYS A 135 12.24 -2.61 -3.19
CA LYS A 135 11.55 -1.78 -4.18
C LYS A 135 10.09 -1.46 -3.80
N THR A 136 9.42 -2.40 -3.14
CA THR A 136 8.08 -2.18 -2.60
C THR A 136 8.13 -1.11 -1.51
N ILE A 137 9.08 -1.20 -0.57
CA ILE A 137 9.29 -0.20 0.48
C ILE A 137 9.54 1.18 -0.12
N SER A 138 10.52 1.30 -1.03
CA SER A 138 10.86 2.55 -1.70
C SER A 138 9.66 3.18 -2.42
N ASN A 139 8.84 2.38 -3.11
CA ASN A 139 7.66 2.89 -3.80
C ASN A 139 6.53 3.33 -2.84
N HIS A 140 6.39 2.72 -1.66
CA HIS A 140 5.47 3.22 -0.62
C HIS A 140 5.95 4.54 -0.04
N ILE A 141 7.24 4.62 0.32
CA ILE A 141 7.84 5.84 0.86
C ILE A 141 7.71 6.98 -0.15
N ARG A 142 7.97 6.72 -1.43
CA ARG A 142 7.78 7.71 -2.49
C ARG A 142 6.38 8.32 -2.53
N LEU A 143 5.33 7.54 -2.28
CA LEU A 143 3.97 8.09 -2.23
C LEU A 143 3.78 9.04 -1.04
N LEU A 144 4.53 8.90 0.05
CA LEU A 144 4.51 9.85 1.17
C LEU A 144 5.06 11.23 0.79
N ALA A 145 5.82 11.38 -0.30
CA ALA A 145 6.22 12.70 -0.79
C ALA A 145 5.04 13.56 -1.29
N PHE A 146 3.85 12.96 -1.44
CA PHE A 146 2.66 13.58 -2.02
C PHE A 146 1.44 13.45 -1.10
N THR A 147 1.64 13.53 0.23
CA THR A 147 0.57 13.38 1.23
C THR A 147 -0.61 14.31 0.98
N ASN A 148 -0.37 15.53 0.51
CA ASN A 148 -1.39 16.51 0.16
C ASN A 148 -2.23 16.15 -1.07
N LEU A 149 -1.71 15.34 -1.99
CA LEU A 149 -2.40 14.87 -3.19
C LEU A 149 -3.04 13.50 -3.02
N ASN A 150 -2.54 12.72 -2.07
CA ASN A 150 -3.05 11.39 -1.76
C ASN A 150 -4.42 11.44 -1.10
N SER A 151 -5.17 10.34 -1.26
CA SER A 151 -6.38 10.14 -0.45
C SER A 151 -6.01 9.98 1.03
N LYS A 152 -6.91 10.43 1.92
CA LYS A 152 -6.80 10.20 3.37
C LYS A 152 -6.58 8.72 3.72
N ARG A 153 -7.22 7.82 2.98
CA ARG A 153 -7.11 6.37 3.14
C ARG A 153 -5.69 5.88 2.79
N LEU A 154 -5.15 6.32 1.66
CA LEU A 154 -3.79 5.97 1.23
C LEU A 154 -2.76 6.47 2.24
N ASN A 155 -2.83 7.72 2.69
CA ASN A 155 -1.88 8.24 3.67
C ASN A 155 -1.86 7.41 4.97
N VAL A 156 -3.03 7.05 5.50
CA VAL A 156 -3.13 6.19 6.68
C VAL A 156 -2.53 4.80 6.42
N MET A 157 -2.74 4.23 5.23
CA MET A 157 -2.13 2.94 4.86
C MET A 157 -0.61 3.03 4.78
N LEU A 158 -0.07 4.08 4.15
CA LEU A 158 1.37 4.28 4.01
C LEU A 158 2.05 4.50 5.37
N LEU A 159 1.43 5.27 6.27
CA LEU A 159 1.95 5.47 7.63
C LEU A 159 1.97 4.17 8.42
N LYS A 160 0.86 3.42 8.42
CA LYS A 160 0.81 2.09 9.06
C LYS A 160 1.83 1.14 8.48
N TYR A 161 2.08 1.21 7.18
CA TYR A 161 3.07 0.39 6.53
C TYR A 161 4.49 0.69 7.03
N VAL A 162 4.82 1.97 7.26
CA VAL A 162 6.08 2.37 7.90
C VAL A 162 6.15 1.83 9.33
N ASP A 163 5.08 1.97 10.11
CA ASP A 163 5.01 1.43 11.48
C ASP A 163 5.23 -0.09 11.48
N GLU A 164 4.61 -0.82 10.55
CA GLU A 164 4.79 -2.26 10.41
C GLU A 164 6.24 -2.64 10.08
N ILE A 165 6.96 -1.89 9.25
CA ILE A 165 8.40 -2.13 8.99
C ILE A 165 9.21 -2.00 10.28
N MET A 166 8.91 -0.97 11.09
CA MET A 166 9.57 -0.73 12.38
C MET A 166 9.30 -1.85 13.38
N GLU A 167 8.04 -2.30 13.48
CA GLU A 167 7.64 -3.41 14.36
C GLU A 167 8.36 -4.73 14.01
N HIS A 168 8.76 -4.92 12.75
CA HIS A 168 9.50 -6.08 12.30
C HIS A 168 11.03 -5.93 12.38
N GLY A 169 11.54 -4.81 12.91
CA GLY A 169 12.99 -4.56 13.01
C GLY A 169 13.68 -4.40 11.64
N MET A 170 12.93 -3.95 10.63
CA MET A 170 13.39 -3.80 9.26
C MET A 170 13.66 -2.33 8.88
N GLU A 171 13.86 -1.45 9.86
CA GLU A 171 14.04 -0.01 9.67
C GLU A 171 15.21 0.34 8.73
N ASN A 172 16.26 -0.49 8.73
CA ASN A 172 17.42 -0.32 7.87
C ASN A 172 17.06 -0.36 6.37
N ALA A 173 15.95 -1.00 5.99
CA ALA A 173 15.45 -1.01 4.62
C ALA A 173 14.92 0.36 4.15
N MET A 174 14.79 1.34 5.04
CA MET A 174 14.34 2.70 4.75
C MET A 174 15.47 3.75 4.84
N HIS A 175 16.71 3.32 5.11
CA HIS A 175 17.86 4.21 5.36
C HIS A 175 18.60 4.66 4.09
N ASP A 176 18.07 4.42 2.90
CA ASP A 176 18.60 5.06 1.70
C ASP A 176 18.28 6.56 1.68
N VAL A 177 19.16 7.35 1.07
CA VAL A 177 19.07 8.83 1.10
C VAL A 177 17.73 9.33 0.57
N SER A 178 17.22 8.76 -0.52
CA SER A 178 15.96 9.20 -1.12
C SER A 178 14.76 8.91 -0.22
N SER A 179 14.76 7.74 0.43
CA SER A 179 13.74 7.39 1.41
C SER A 179 13.79 8.32 2.61
N LEU A 180 14.97 8.60 3.17
CA LEU A 180 15.13 9.48 4.33
C LEU A 180 14.71 10.93 4.01
N GLU A 181 15.06 11.46 2.84
CA GLU A 181 14.62 12.80 2.40
C GLU A 181 13.09 12.87 2.31
N THR A 182 12.47 11.84 1.73
CA THR A 182 11.01 11.77 1.59
C THR A 182 10.32 11.67 2.94
N LEU A 183 10.84 10.82 3.83
CA LEU A 183 10.35 10.66 5.19
C LEU A 183 10.51 11.96 5.99
N PHE A 184 11.64 12.66 5.83
CA PHE A 184 11.87 13.95 6.48
C PHE A 184 10.86 15.01 6.01
N ALA A 185 10.63 15.12 4.70
CA ALA A 185 9.63 16.02 4.13
C ALA A 185 8.22 15.70 4.65
N ALA A 186 7.84 14.41 4.63
CA ALA A 186 6.55 13.96 5.13
C ALA A 186 6.36 14.21 6.64
N ALA A 187 7.44 14.21 7.43
CA ALA A 187 7.40 14.57 8.84
C ALA A 187 7.31 16.09 9.08
N GLY A 188 7.86 16.90 8.17
CA GLY A 188 7.83 18.36 8.23
C GLY A 188 6.46 18.96 7.85
N ASP A 189 5.75 18.31 6.93
CA ASP A 189 4.37 18.65 6.54
C ASP A 189 3.36 18.26 7.65
N ASN A 190 3.36 19.07 8.72
CA ASN A 190 2.59 18.92 9.96
C ASN A 190 1.05 19.06 9.84
N GLU A 191 0.42 18.50 8.80
CA GLU A 191 -1.02 18.17 8.80
C GLU A 191 -1.30 16.70 9.19
N ILE A 192 -0.26 15.91 9.47
CA ILE A 192 -0.41 14.54 10.02
C ILE A 192 -0.91 14.57 11.48
N SER A 193 -0.91 15.74 12.15
CA SER A 193 -1.44 15.96 13.50
C SER A 193 -2.96 15.75 13.64
N ALA A 194 -3.71 15.67 12.53
CA ALA A 194 -5.14 15.33 12.52
C ALA A 194 -5.42 13.81 12.53
N PHE A 195 -4.38 12.97 12.56
CA PHE A 195 -4.49 11.52 12.69
C PHE A 195 -3.82 11.08 13.98
N PRO A 196 -4.45 10.22 14.79
CA PRO A 196 -3.78 9.59 15.91
C PRO A 196 -2.74 8.61 15.33
N VAL A 197 -1.54 9.10 15.02
CA VAL A 197 -0.39 8.26 14.70
C VAL A 197 0.21 7.79 16.03
N PRO A 198 0.37 6.48 16.26
CA PRO A 198 0.99 5.96 17.47
C PRO A 198 2.44 6.47 17.61
N LYS A 199 2.94 6.50 18.84
CA LYS A 199 4.34 6.81 19.17
C LYS A 199 5.27 5.74 18.58
N GLY A 200 5.57 5.82 17.29
CA GLY A 200 6.37 4.85 16.53
C GLY A 200 6.57 5.15 15.04
N GLY A 201 6.18 6.34 14.57
CA GLY A 201 6.08 6.67 13.13
C GLY A 201 7.35 7.17 12.44
N ILE A 202 7.17 7.86 11.30
CA ILE A 202 8.23 8.37 10.41
C ILE A 202 9.40 9.03 11.17
N SER A 203 9.10 9.84 12.19
CA SER A 203 10.13 10.50 13.01
C SER A 203 11.05 9.50 13.75
N ALA A 204 10.55 8.32 14.13
CA ALA A 204 11.34 7.27 14.75
C ALA A 204 12.33 6.65 13.76
N VAL A 205 11.98 6.53 12.47
CA VAL A 205 12.92 6.09 11.42
C VAL A 205 14.11 7.05 11.34
N ILE A 206 13.83 8.36 11.29
CA ILE A 206 14.85 9.41 11.20
C ILE A 206 15.73 9.41 12.46
N VAL A 207 15.12 9.30 13.64
CA VAL A 207 15.84 9.23 14.91
C VAL A 207 16.72 7.98 14.98
N ASN A 208 16.23 6.81 14.55
CA ASN A 208 17.00 5.57 14.52
C ASN A 208 18.19 5.67 13.56
N PHE A 209 18.01 6.23 12.37
CA PHE A 209 19.10 6.50 11.45
C PHE A 209 20.16 7.43 12.06
N MET A 210 19.71 8.55 12.65
CA MET A 210 20.61 9.50 13.31
C MET A 210 21.34 8.86 14.50
N ASN A 211 20.67 8.03 15.29
CA ASN A 211 21.31 7.28 16.38
C ASN A 211 22.34 6.28 15.84
N GLY A 212 22.05 5.58 14.74
CA GLY A 212 23.01 4.67 14.10
C GLY A 212 24.31 5.37 13.65
N ILE A 213 24.19 6.63 13.18
CA ILE A 213 25.33 7.44 12.76
C ILE A 213 26.06 8.09 13.94
N TYR A 214 25.32 8.66 14.88
CA TYR A 214 25.87 9.57 15.90
C TYR A 214 26.01 8.95 17.29
N MET A 215 25.45 7.77 17.55
CA MET A 215 25.50 7.11 18.85
C MET A 215 26.26 5.77 18.79
N ASP A 216 26.90 5.41 19.89
CA ASP A 216 27.40 4.04 20.13
C ASP A 216 26.33 3.13 20.75
N GLU A 217 26.68 1.86 20.99
CA GLU A 217 25.79 0.86 21.60
C GLU A 217 25.31 1.22 23.02
N ARG A 218 25.90 2.26 23.65
CA ARG A 218 25.54 2.76 24.98
C ARG A 218 24.74 4.07 24.93
N GLY A 219 24.49 4.59 23.73
CA GLY A 219 23.78 5.86 23.52
C GLY A 219 24.64 7.10 23.72
N GLU A 220 25.97 6.97 23.77
CA GLU A 220 26.87 8.12 23.84
C GLU A 220 27.20 8.67 22.46
N ARG A 221 27.28 10.00 22.34
CA ARG A 221 27.56 10.68 21.07
C ARG A 221 28.99 10.41 20.62
N MET A 222 29.15 9.81 19.45
CA MET A 222 30.45 9.48 18.86
C MET A 222 30.66 10.26 17.55
N ASP A 223 31.48 11.30 17.59
CA ASP A 223 31.86 12.11 16.41
C ASP A 223 32.61 11.29 15.33
N TYR A 224 33.11 10.10 15.67
CA TYR A 224 34.02 9.31 14.82
C TYR A 224 33.34 8.52 13.68
N LYS A 225 32.05 8.14 13.81
CA LYS A 225 31.35 7.34 12.76
C LYS A 225 31.02 8.12 11.49
N ARG A 226 31.10 9.45 11.53
CA ARG A 226 30.84 10.36 10.39
C ARG A 226 31.74 10.08 9.18
N LYS A 227 33.01 9.70 9.40
CA LYS A 227 34.00 9.50 8.33
C LYS A 227 33.72 8.28 7.46
N GLN A 228 33.01 7.29 7.97
CA GLN A 228 32.76 6.04 7.26
C GLN A 228 31.56 6.14 6.30
N PHE A 229 30.62 7.05 6.57
CA PHE A 229 29.43 7.31 5.76
C PHE A 229 29.57 8.48 4.77
N LEU A 230 30.37 9.51 5.11
CA LEU A 230 30.58 10.69 4.26
C LEU A 230 31.72 10.56 3.26
N GLY A 231 32.20 9.32 3.00
CA GLY A 231 33.19 8.97 1.98
C GLY A 231 34.10 10.12 1.59
N THR A 232 35.17 10.34 2.37
CA THR A 232 36.26 11.32 2.17
C THR A 232 36.07 12.22 0.93
N ILE A 233 35.27 13.27 1.08
CA ILE A 233 35.30 14.38 0.12
C ILE A 233 36.61 15.11 0.42
N CYS A 234 37.60 14.88 -0.44
CA CYS A 234 38.82 15.68 -0.53
C CYS A 234 38.49 17.10 -0.98
#